data_AF-A0A7S4HWG5-F1
#
_entry.id   AF-A0A7S4HWG5-F1
#
_cell.length_a   1.000
_cell.length_b   1.000
_cell.length_c   1.000
_cell.angle_alpha   90.00
_cell.angle_beta   90.00
_cell.angle_gamma   90.00
#
_symmetry.space_group_name_H-M   'P 1'
#
loop_
_entity.id
_entity.type
_entity.pdbx_description
1 polymer ?
#
loop_
_entity_poly.entity_id
_entity_poly.type
_entity_poly.pdbx_seq_one_letter_code
_entity_poly.pdbx_strand_id
1 'polypeptide(L)'
;IGINGNTMIYVYLSRPDMRNEAAGVEWQHRLLPEQIVSYTAFSGVTVNLYEELKCGTGIEFVMGLSAQTHKDFSRSDGDVVIEIHSCHSSGLVHRKEDRWAYVSLSASGHSDPFDYITDPGVSYKIQQSVRNGEYLTRKEWMDGTKDGEYPLAPVLVEEILSMPQSGDLILTSEFTYDFGKDYEWFVGNNRGGHGGIHRNQTVVPIIMSGWGISPGTSVDVGSTSDLGATVRHIAGLPELNQAGQIIHEIVDKVVIESKYSHKRSGSNSE
;
A
#
# COMPACT_ATOMS: atom_id res chain seq x y z
N ILE A 1 -11.49 -19.12 2.35
CA ILE A 1 -11.13 -17.68 2.42
C ILE A 1 -10.81 -17.40 3.87
N GLY A 2 -9.56 -17.06 4.20
CA GLY A 2 -9.21 -16.55 5.53
C GLY A 2 -9.45 -15.04 5.55
N ILE A 3 -10.15 -14.53 6.56
CA ILE A 3 -10.45 -13.10 6.71
C ILE A 3 -9.53 -12.54 7.79
N ASN A 4 -8.76 -11.51 7.46
CA ASN A 4 -7.93 -10.79 8.43
C ASN A 4 -8.19 -9.29 8.24
N GLY A 5 -9.01 -8.72 9.13
CA GLY A 5 -9.44 -7.32 9.09
C GLY A 5 -10.93 -7.15 8.78
N ASN A 6 -11.52 -6.09 9.33
CA ASN A 6 -12.95 -5.77 9.16
C ASN A 6 -13.20 -4.93 7.90
N THR A 7 -12.21 -4.15 7.44
CA THR A 7 -12.34 -3.26 6.27
C THR A 7 -11.30 -3.50 5.18
N MET A 8 -10.38 -4.44 5.39
CA MET A 8 -9.47 -4.96 4.36
C MET A 8 -9.31 -6.46 4.57
N ILE A 9 -9.31 -7.23 3.48
CA ILE A 9 -9.22 -8.70 3.51
C ILE A 9 -8.16 -9.15 2.52
N TYR A 10 -7.26 -10.02 2.99
CA TYR A 10 -6.38 -10.80 2.13
C TYR A 10 -7.09 -12.07 1.66
N VAL A 11 -7.23 -12.25 0.36
CA VAL A 11 -7.83 -13.45 -0.22
C VAL A 11 -6.73 -14.36 -0.71
N TYR A 12 -6.67 -15.56 -0.11
CA TYR A 12 -5.80 -16.64 -0.56
C TYR A 12 -6.66 -17.66 -1.30
N LEU A 13 -6.31 -17.90 -2.55
CA LEU A 13 -7.02 -18.77 -3.47
C LEU A 13 -6.34 -20.14 -3.52
N SER A 14 -7.14 -21.20 -3.58
CA SER A 14 -6.60 -22.53 -3.82
C SER A 14 -6.11 -22.60 -5.26
N ARG A 15 -4.91 -23.16 -5.46
CA ARG A 15 -4.42 -23.52 -6.80
C ARG A 15 -5.19 -24.73 -7.36
N PRO A 16 -6.06 -24.55 -8.37
CA PRO A 16 -6.88 -25.66 -8.87
C PRO A 16 -6.05 -26.80 -9.45
N ASP A 17 -4.86 -26.47 -9.97
CA ASP A 17 -3.88 -27.38 -10.56
C ASP A 17 -3.10 -28.21 -9.52
N MET A 18 -3.08 -27.78 -8.26
CA MET A 18 -2.37 -28.47 -7.16
C MET A 18 -3.27 -29.31 -6.25
N ARG A 19 -4.58 -29.43 -6.55
CA ARG A 19 -5.57 -30.10 -5.69
C ARG A 19 -5.32 -31.59 -5.40
N ASN A 20 -4.39 -32.22 -6.12
CA ASN A 20 -4.01 -33.63 -5.93
C ASN A 20 -2.76 -33.81 -5.05
N GLU A 21 -2.07 -32.73 -4.67
CA GLU A 21 -0.93 -32.76 -3.77
C GLU A 21 -1.39 -32.53 -2.32
N ALA A 22 -0.52 -32.76 -1.32
CA ALA A 22 -0.89 -32.84 0.10
C ALA A 22 -1.82 -31.69 0.54
N ALA A 23 -3.07 -32.06 0.88
CA ALA A 23 -4.15 -31.14 1.20
C ALA A 23 -3.78 -30.16 2.33
N GLY A 24 -3.81 -28.86 2.06
CA GLY A 24 -3.77 -27.83 3.09
C GLY A 24 -2.63 -26.80 3.00
N VAL A 25 -1.77 -26.85 1.98
CA VAL A 25 -0.71 -25.84 1.75
C VAL A 25 -0.83 -25.11 0.41
N GLU A 26 -1.84 -25.42 -0.40
CA GLU A 26 -1.98 -24.87 -1.76
C GLU A 26 -2.17 -23.35 -1.74
N TRP A 27 -2.79 -22.82 -0.68
CA TRP A 27 -3.01 -21.39 -0.47
C TRP A 27 -1.72 -20.62 -0.13
N GLN A 28 -0.61 -21.30 0.16
CA GLN A 28 0.69 -20.69 0.40
C GLN A 28 1.39 -20.31 -0.91
N HIS A 29 0.90 -20.83 -2.04
CA HIS A 29 1.42 -20.53 -3.36
C HIS A 29 0.49 -19.57 -4.08
N ARG A 30 1.00 -18.38 -4.38
CA ARG A 30 0.26 -17.38 -5.14
C ARG A 30 -0.09 -17.88 -6.54
N LEU A 31 -1.28 -17.51 -6.98
CA LEU A 31 -1.69 -17.61 -8.37
C LEU A 31 -0.91 -16.61 -9.23
N LEU A 32 -0.64 -17.01 -10.46
CA LEU A 32 -0.20 -16.09 -11.49
C LEU A 32 -1.38 -15.17 -11.87
N PRO A 33 -1.12 -13.92 -12.29
CA PRO A 33 -2.18 -12.99 -12.67
C PRO A 33 -3.15 -13.53 -13.73
N GLU A 34 -2.66 -14.32 -14.69
CA GLU A 34 -3.48 -14.93 -15.73
C GLU A 34 -4.48 -15.94 -15.13
N GLN A 35 -4.12 -16.60 -14.03
CA GLN A 35 -5.00 -17.55 -13.36
C GLN A 35 -6.11 -16.86 -12.56
N ILE A 36 -5.95 -15.59 -12.19
CA ILE A 36 -6.98 -14.80 -11.49
C ILE A 36 -8.10 -14.40 -12.48
N VAL A 37 -7.73 -14.01 -13.70
CA VAL A 37 -8.70 -13.63 -14.76
C VAL A 37 -9.37 -14.83 -15.42
N SER A 38 -8.81 -16.04 -15.27
CA SER A 38 -9.39 -17.30 -15.76
C SER A 38 -9.51 -18.34 -14.64
N TYR A 39 -10.01 -17.93 -13.47
CA TYR A 39 -10.09 -18.80 -12.30
C TYR A 39 -11.22 -19.83 -12.46
N THR A 40 -10.91 -21.11 -12.27
CA THR A 40 -11.92 -22.18 -12.27
C THR A 40 -12.53 -22.33 -10.87
N ALA A 41 -13.77 -21.86 -10.72
CA ALA A 41 -14.55 -21.95 -9.50
C ALA A 41 -14.88 -23.42 -9.15
N PHE A 42 -15.37 -23.65 -7.93
CA PHE A 42 -15.77 -24.99 -7.48
C PHE A 42 -16.87 -25.62 -8.35
N SER A 43 -17.74 -24.80 -8.95
CA SER A 43 -18.77 -25.22 -9.90
C SER A 43 -18.20 -25.74 -11.24
N GLY A 44 -16.89 -25.59 -11.48
CA GLY A 44 -16.24 -25.87 -12.77
C GLY A 44 -16.34 -24.73 -13.78
N VAL A 45 -17.06 -23.65 -13.45
CA VAL A 45 -17.14 -22.46 -14.30
C VAL A 45 -15.84 -21.65 -14.19
N THR A 46 -15.33 -21.19 -15.33
CA THR A 46 -14.19 -20.27 -15.39
C THR A 46 -14.70 -18.83 -15.36
N VAL A 47 -14.16 -18.03 -14.45
CA VAL A 47 -14.57 -16.64 -14.21
C VAL A 47 -13.37 -15.70 -14.12
N ASN A 48 -13.59 -14.42 -14.38
CA ASN A 48 -12.65 -13.37 -14.04
C ASN A 48 -12.96 -12.86 -12.63
N LEU A 49 -12.11 -13.18 -11.65
CA LEU A 49 -12.39 -12.84 -10.26
C LEU A 49 -12.48 -11.34 -10.00
N TYR A 50 -11.77 -10.50 -10.76
CA TYR A 50 -11.90 -9.05 -10.62
C TYR A 50 -13.31 -8.59 -10.99
N GLU A 51 -13.83 -9.07 -12.13
CA GLU A 51 -15.15 -8.69 -12.62
C GLU A 51 -16.28 -9.21 -11.73
N GLU A 52 -16.15 -10.43 -11.23
CA GLU A 52 -17.15 -11.01 -10.32
C GLU A 52 -17.19 -10.31 -8.96
N LEU A 53 -16.06 -9.79 -8.46
CA LEU A 53 -15.96 -9.24 -7.11
C LEU A 53 -16.12 -7.72 -7.03
N LYS A 54 -15.76 -6.95 -8.06
CA LYS A 54 -15.65 -5.47 -7.96
C LYS A 54 -16.95 -4.71 -7.69
N CYS A 55 -18.11 -5.34 -7.90
CA CYS A 55 -19.42 -4.80 -7.55
C CYS A 55 -20.13 -5.65 -6.48
N GLY A 56 -19.38 -6.49 -5.76
CA GLY A 56 -19.92 -7.27 -4.65
C GLY A 56 -20.35 -6.34 -3.52
N THR A 57 -21.44 -6.71 -2.83
CA THR A 57 -22.02 -5.90 -1.75
C THR A 57 -20.97 -5.54 -0.71
N GLY A 58 -20.73 -4.23 -0.53
CA GLY A 58 -19.81 -3.72 0.48
C GLY A 58 -18.34 -3.78 0.11
N ILE A 59 -17.99 -4.23 -1.10
CA ILE A 59 -16.63 -4.18 -1.63
C ILE A 59 -16.42 -2.84 -2.34
N GLU A 60 -15.39 -2.13 -1.93
CA GLU A 60 -14.98 -0.88 -2.57
C GLU A 60 -13.90 -1.13 -3.63
N PHE A 61 -12.82 -1.81 -3.25
CA PHE A 61 -11.74 -2.16 -4.16
C PHE A 61 -11.45 -3.66 -4.16
N VAL A 62 -11.16 -4.17 -5.36
CA VAL A 62 -10.51 -5.46 -5.60
C VAL A 62 -9.15 -5.18 -6.20
N MET A 63 -8.09 -5.63 -5.53
CA MET A 63 -6.72 -5.33 -5.92
C MET A 63 -5.91 -6.62 -6.02
N GLY A 64 -5.03 -6.73 -7.01
CA GLY A 64 -4.14 -7.89 -7.14
C GLY A 64 -3.09 -7.71 -8.22
N LEU A 65 -2.14 -8.65 -8.29
CA LEU A 65 -1.11 -8.65 -9.32
C LEU A 65 -1.72 -8.77 -10.72
N SER A 66 -1.17 -8.06 -11.69
CA SER A 66 -1.73 -7.98 -13.04
C SER A 66 -0.76 -8.46 -14.12
N ALA A 67 -1.31 -9.19 -15.09
CA ALA A 67 -0.65 -9.50 -16.36
C ALA A 67 -0.74 -8.32 -17.34
N GLN A 68 -1.62 -7.33 -17.07
CA GLN A 68 -1.87 -6.25 -18.01
C GLN A 68 -0.65 -5.35 -18.19
N THR A 69 -0.58 -4.77 -19.38
CA THR A 69 0.41 -3.76 -19.75
C THR A 69 -0.31 -2.48 -20.13
N HIS A 70 0.24 -1.33 -19.77
CA HIS A 70 -0.25 -0.04 -20.25
C HIS A 70 0.78 0.57 -21.20
N LYS A 71 0.33 1.32 -22.21
CA LYS A 71 1.23 2.01 -23.16
C LYS A 71 2.21 2.97 -22.48
N ASP A 72 1.80 3.51 -21.32
CA ASP A 72 2.61 4.45 -20.53
C ASP A 72 3.56 3.72 -19.56
N PHE A 73 3.49 2.38 -19.51
CA PHE A 73 4.39 1.55 -18.71
C PHE A 73 5.35 0.78 -19.64
N SER A 74 6.64 1.08 -19.54
CA SER A 74 7.66 0.20 -20.10
C SER A 74 7.87 -0.98 -19.14
N ARG A 75 7.34 -2.17 -19.45
CA ARG A 75 7.63 -3.38 -18.66
C ARG A 75 9.03 -3.90 -18.95
N SER A 76 9.79 -4.14 -17.90
CA SER A 76 11.05 -4.86 -17.85
C SER A 76 10.90 -6.11 -16.98
N ASP A 77 11.80 -7.08 -17.10
CA ASP A 77 11.79 -8.25 -16.22
C ASP A 77 11.92 -7.82 -14.76
N GLY A 78 10.99 -8.30 -13.91
CA GLY A 78 10.93 -7.98 -12.48
C GLY A 78 9.99 -6.83 -12.12
N ASP A 79 9.38 -6.17 -13.10
CA ASP A 79 8.39 -5.11 -12.85
C ASP A 79 7.10 -5.65 -12.22
N VAL A 80 6.64 -4.98 -11.16
CA VAL A 80 5.38 -5.31 -10.47
C VAL A 80 4.27 -4.40 -10.99
N VAL A 81 3.23 -5.01 -11.57
CA VAL A 81 2.01 -4.33 -11.96
C VAL A 81 0.86 -4.84 -11.11
N ILE A 82 0.07 -3.92 -10.59
CA ILE A 82 -1.13 -4.22 -9.82
C ILE A 82 -2.32 -3.58 -10.49
N GLU A 83 -3.41 -4.32 -10.56
CA GLU A 83 -4.69 -3.81 -10.99
C GLU A 83 -5.59 -3.55 -9.80
N ILE A 84 -6.32 -2.45 -9.88
CA ILE A 84 -7.29 -1.99 -8.88
C ILE A 84 -8.62 -1.84 -9.61
N HIS A 85 -9.67 -2.43 -9.07
CA HIS A 85 -11.03 -2.31 -9.57
C HIS A 85 -11.94 -1.78 -8.48
N SER A 86 -12.67 -0.73 -8.79
CA SER A 86 -13.94 -0.41 -8.15
C SER A 86 -15.09 -0.90 -9.02
N CYS A 87 -16.33 -0.74 -8.57
CA CYS A 87 -17.49 -1.13 -9.38
C CYS A 87 -17.60 -0.35 -10.72
N HIS A 88 -17.03 0.87 -10.79
CA HIS A 88 -17.21 1.77 -11.93
C HIS A 88 -15.92 2.29 -12.56
N SER A 89 -14.77 1.93 -12.01
CA SER A 89 -13.47 2.37 -12.50
C SER A 89 -12.43 1.29 -12.26
N SER A 90 -11.36 1.34 -13.05
CA SER A 90 -10.19 0.52 -12.81
C SER A 90 -8.93 1.35 -13.02
N GLY A 91 -7.84 0.90 -12.44
CA GLY A 91 -6.55 1.56 -12.52
C GLY A 91 -5.43 0.54 -12.42
N LEU A 92 -4.24 0.97 -12.85
CA LEU A 92 -3.03 0.18 -12.72
C LEU A 92 -1.99 0.95 -11.92
N VAL A 93 -1.35 0.26 -10.99
CA VAL A 93 -0.13 0.72 -10.35
C VAL A 93 1.04 -0.03 -10.95
N HIS A 94 2.10 0.69 -11.25
CA HIS A 94 3.35 0.11 -11.72
C HIS A 94 4.51 0.66 -10.92
N ARG A 95 5.36 -0.24 -10.42
CA ARG A 95 6.60 0.13 -9.75
C ARG A 95 7.79 -0.15 -10.65
N LYS A 96 8.66 0.85 -10.74
CA LYS A 96 9.98 0.75 -11.35
C LYS A 96 11.01 1.28 -10.36
N GLU A 97 11.88 0.39 -9.88
CA GLU A 97 12.87 0.69 -8.83
C GLU A 97 12.22 1.25 -7.55
N ASP A 98 12.47 2.52 -7.21
CA ASP A 98 11.94 3.25 -6.05
C ASP A 98 10.86 4.27 -6.43
N ARG A 99 10.24 4.10 -7.61
CA ARG A 99 9.20 5.00 -8.12
C ARG A 99 7.95 4.25 -8.54
N TRP A 100 6.81 4.90 -8.36
CA TRP A 100 5.48 4.37 -8.68
C TRP A 100 4.78 5.28 -9.66
N ALA A 101 4.17 4.69 -10.67
CA ALA A 101 3.19 5.34 -11.53
C ALA A 101 1.81 4.73 -11.26
N TYR A 102 0.77 5.55 -11.34
CA TYR A 102 -0.62 5.11 -11.27
C TYR A 102 -1.37 5.73 -12.45
N VAL A 103 -2.13 4.91 -13.17
CA VAL A 103 -2.95 5.34 -14.30
C VAL A 103 -4.38 4.87 -14.11
N SER A 104 -5.33 5.74 -14.43
CA SER A 104 -6.73 5.34 -14.58
C SER A 104 -6.93 4.70 -15.93
N LEU A 105 -7.65 3.58 -15.96
CA LEU A 105 -8.09 2.91 -17.18
C LEU A 105 -9.48 3.39 -17.65
N SER A 106 -10.07 4.37 -16.95
CA SER A 106 -11.37 4.92 -17.32
C SER A 106 -11.30 5.66 -18.65
N ALA A 107 -12.16 5.25 -19.59
CA ALA A 107 -12.25 5.87 -20.92
C ALA A 107 -12.64 7.36 -20.87
N SER A 108 -13.29 7.83 -19.80
CA SER A 108 -13.70 9.23 -19.66
C SER A 108 -12.59 10.13 -19.14
N GLY A 109 -11.53 9.59 -18.53
CA GLY A 109 -10.46 10.37 -17.89
C GLY A 109 -10.94 11.22 -16.69
N HIS A 110 -12.15 10.95 -16.19
CA HIS A 110 -12.81 11.68 -15.10
C HIS A 110 -13.14 10.80 -13.89
N SER A 111 -12.91 9.50 -13.98
CA SER A 111 -13.03 8.59 -12.85
C SER A 111 -11.75 7.77 -12.72
N ASP A 112 -11.33 7.52 -11.49
CA ASP A 112 -10.26 6.58 -11.16
C ASP A 112 -10.58 5.96 -9.79
N PRO A 113 -10.11 4.74 -9.49
CA PRO A 113 -10.44 4.10 -8.21
C PRO A 113 -10.17 4.95 -6.96
N PHE A 114 -9.10 5.74 -6.95
CA PHE A 114 -8.72 6.55 -5.78
C PHE A 114 -9.15 8.01 -5.89
N ASP A 115 -9.98 8.36 -6.85
CA ASP A 115 -10.47 9.72 -7.13
C ASP A 115 -9.37 10.79 -7.25
N TYR A 116 -8.10 10.42 -7.46
CA TYR A 116 -6.97 11.35 -7.50
C TYR A 116 -7.10 12.39 -8.60
N ILE A 117 -7.83 12.08 -9.66
CA ILE A 117 -8.09 12.98 -10.80
C ILE A 117 -8.99 14.16 -10.40
N THR A 118 -9.91 13.95 -9.45
CA THR A 118 -10.99 14.89 -9.12
C THR A 118 -10.98 15.36 -7.67
N ASP A 119 -10.25 14.68 -6.79
CA ASP A 119 -10.17 15.02 -5.37
C ASP A 119 -9.44 16.37 -5.17
N PRO A 120 -10.10 17.38 -4.58
CA PRO A 120 -9.48 18.67 -4.31
C PRO A 120 -8.39 18.64 -3.22
N GLY A 121 -8.35 17.60 -2.39
CA GLY A 121 -7.28 17.36 -1.40
C GLY A 121 -6.00 16.79 -2.02
N VAL A 122 -6.05 16.35 -3.27
CA VAL A 122 -4.89 15.86 -4.02
C VAL A 122 -4.21 17.00 -4.77
N SER A 123 -2.89 17.08 -4.67
CA SER A 123 -2.11 18.14 -5.31
C SER A 123 -2.20 18.08 -6.84
N TYR A 124 -2.09 19.24 -7.49
CA TYR A 124 -2.07 19.36 -8.96
C TYR A 124 -0.99 18.48 -9.62
N LYS A 125 0.18 18.34 -8.98
CA LYS A 125 1.26 17.48 -9.47
C LYS A 125 0.82 16.03 -9.59
N ILE A 126 0.13 15.51 -8.57
CA ILE A 126 -0.38 14.14 -8.57
C ILE A 126 -1.46 13.99 -9.66
N GLN A 127 -2.40 14.93 -9.74
CA GLN A 127 -3.43 14.92 -10.79
C GLN A 127 -2.84 14.85 -12.20
N GLN A 128 -1.79 15.63 -12.49
CA GLN A 128 -1.09 15.56 -13.78
C GLN A 128 -0.35 14.23 -13.95
N SER A 129 0.33 13.76 -12.90
CA SER A 129 1.04 12.48 -12.92
C SER A 129 0.11 11.32 -13.26
N VAL A 130 -1.10 11.28 -12.70
CA VAL A 130 -2.09 10.24 -12.98
C VAL A 130 -2.59 10.29 -14.43
N ARG A 131 -2.75 11.50 -14.98
CA ARG A 131 -3.19 11.69 -16.38
C ARG A 131 -2.10 11.31 -17.39
N ASN A 132 -0.83 11.50 -17.02
CA ASN A 132 0.31 11.32 -17.91
C ASN A 132 1.06 10.00 -17.68
N GLY A 133 0.71 9.24 -16.63
CA GLY A 133 1.44 8.03 -16.23
C GLY A 133 2.86 8.31 -15.74
N GLU A 134 3.09 9.44 -15.09
CA GLU A 134 4.42 9.81 -14.59
C GLU A 134 4.79 8.99 -13.35
N TYR A 135 6.08 8.65 -13.25
CA TYR A 135 6.64 7.95 -12.09
C TYR A 135 7.01 8.97 -11.02
N LEU A 136 6.54 8.75 -9.80
CA LEU A 136 6.85 9.58 -8.65
C LEU A 136 7.50 8.75 -7.55
N THR A 137 8.36 9.39 -6.77
CA THR A 137 8.93 8.82 -5.56
C THR A 137 7.85 8.65 -4.48
N ARG A 138 8.13 7.81 -3.47
CA ARG A 138 7.26 7.65 -2.29
C ARG A 138 6.93 9.00 -1.64
N LYS A 139 7.94 9.86 -1.48
CA LYS A 139 7.78 11.17 -0.85
C LYS A 139 6.86 12.08 -1.66
N GLU A 140 6.99 12.10 -2.98
CA GLU A 140 6.12 12.90 -3.84
C GLU A 140 4.66 12.42 -3.76
N TRP A 141 4.43 11.10 -3.75
CA TRP A 141 3.10 10.53 -3.50
C TRP A 141 2.56 10.95 -2.14
N MET A 142 3.34 10.80 -1.08
CA MET A 142 2.95 11.12 0.29
C MET A 142 2.60 12.60 0.44
N ASP A 143 3.50 13.50 0.05
CA ASP A 143 3.31 14.95 0.14
C ASP A 143 2.11 15.41 -0.71
N GLY A 144 1.92 14.80 -1.89
CA GLY A 144 0.90 15.20 -2.84
C GLY A 144 -0.50 14.63 -2.59
N THR A 145 -0.64 13.62 -1.73
CA THR A 145 -1.93 12.95 -1.45
C THR A 145 -2.34 13.01 0.02
N LYS A 146 -1.53 13.58 0.91
CA LYS A 146 -1.76 13.63 2.38
C LYS A 146 -3.14 14.20 2.79
N ASP A 147 -3.72 15.08 1.98
CA ASP A 147 -5.00 15.73 2.25
C ASP A 147 -6.16 15.14 1.45
N GLY A 148 -5.88 14.18 0.55
CA GLY A 148 -6.89 13.45 -0.23
C GLY A 148 -7.45 12.23 0.51
N GLU A 149 -8.49 11.62 -0.05
CA GLU A 149 -9.23 10.53 0.59
C GLU A 149 -8.41 9.25 0.72
N TYR A 150 -7.48 8.99 -0.20
CA TYR A 150 -6.66 7.78 -0.20
C TYR A 150 -5.17 8.12 -0.19
N PRO A 151 -4.60 8.64 0.91
CA PRO A 151 -3.21 9.06 0.93
C PRO A 151 -2.25 7.90 0.67
N LEU A 152 -1.28 8.11 -0.23
CA LEU A 152 -0.19 7.17 -0.56
C LEU A 152 -0.67 5.79 -1.10
N ALA A 153 -1.94 5.67 -1.51
CA ALA A 153 -2.55 4.38 -1.84
C ALA A 153 -1.80 3.56 -2.91
N PRO A 154 -1.35 4.12 -4.06
CA PRO A 154 -0.56 3.35 -5.04
C PRO A 154 0.65 2.65 -4.44
N VAL A 155 1.36 3.35 -3.55
CA VAL A 155 2.57 2.82 -2.93
C VAL A 155 2.21 1.75 -1.90
N LEU A 156 1.22 2.01 -1.04
CA LEU A 156 0.80 1.07 0.00
C LEU A 156 0.29 -0.25 -0.58
N VAL A 157 -0.56 -0.16 -1.62
CA VAL A 157 -1.11 -1.35 -2.29
C VAL A 157 0.01 -2.18 -2.92
N GLU A 158 0.98 -1.52 -3.55
CA GLU A 158 2.15 -2.22 -4.09
C GLU A 158 3.00 -2.88 -3.03
N GLU A 159 3.35 -2.17 -1.97
CA GLU A 159 4.17 -2.72 -0.91
C GLU A 159 3.52 -3.93 -0.26
N ILE A 160 2.20 -3.89 -0.03
CA ILE A 160 1.46 -5.00 0.57
C ILE A 160 1.43 -6.20 -0.40
N LEU A 161 1.00 -6.00 -1.65
CA LEU A 161 0.89 -7.11 -2.61
C LEU A 161 2.25 -7.70 -2.99
N SER A 162 3.33 -6.92 -2.90
CA SER A 162 4.70 -7.41 -3.13
C SER A 162 5.29 -8.22 -1.98
N MET A 163 4.67 -8.24 -0.79
CA MET A 163 5.18 -9.05 0.34
C MET A 163 5.07 -10.56 0.04
N PRO A 164 6.06 -11.40 0.37
CA PRO A 164 6.04 -12.84 0.04
C PRO A 164 4.80 -13.62 0.52
N GLN A 165 4.13 -13.13 1.57
CA GLN A 165 2.98 -13.78 2.18
C GLN A 165 1.66 -13.02 2.01
N SER A 166 1.60 -11.93 1.23
CA SER A 166 0.29 -11.32 0.96
C SER A 166 -0.57 -12.27 0.11
N GLY A 167 -1.88 -12.18 0.26
CA GLY A 167 -2.86 -12.91 -0.55
C GLY A 167 -2.76 -12.61 -2.04
N ASP A 168 -3.50 -13.39 -2.83
CA ASP A 168 -3.65 -13.23 -4.27
C ASP A 168 -4.42 -11.96 -4.63
N LEU A 169 -5.42 -11.64 -3.80
CA LEU A 169 -6.19 -10.41 -3.88
C LEU A 169 -6.23 -9.72 -2.52
N ILE A 170 -6.42 -8.40 -2.56
CA ILE A 170 -6.84 -7.59 -1.43
C ILE A 170 -8.21 -7.03 -1.76
N LEU A 171 -9.16 -7.17 -0.83
CA LEU A 171 -10.46 -6.53 -0.89
C LEU A 171 -10.50 -5.43 0.16
N THR A 172 -10.99 -4.25 -0.18
CA THR A 172 -11.36 -3.23 0.82
C THR A 172 -12.87 -3.09 0.88
N SER A 173 -13.37 -2.75 2.06
CA SER A 173 -14.80 -2.49 2.22
C SER A 173 -15.13 -1.05 1.86
N GLU A 174 -16.36 -0.81 1.42
CA GLU A 174 -16.92 0.55 1.42
C GLU A 174 -16.87 1.14 2.84
N PHE A 175 -16.75 2.46 2.94
CA PHE A 175 -16.61 3.19 4.21
C PHE A 175 -17.60 2.79 5.31
N THR A 176 -18.85 2.49 4.93
CA THR A 176 -19.93 2.15 5.88
C THR A 176 -20.12 0.64 6.06
N TYR A 177 -19.30 -0.16 5.40
CA TYR A 177 -19.41 -1.60 5.40
C TYR A 177 -18.31 -2.22 6.28
N ASP A 178 -18.70 -3.26 7.01
CA ASP A 178 -17.79 -4.07 7.81
C ASP A 178 -17.98 -5.53 7.40
N PHE A 179 -16.92 -6.16 6.87
CA PHE A 179 -16.95 -7.56 6.46
C PHE A 179 -17.16 -8.52 7.65
N GLY A 180 -16.83 -8.08 8.86
CA GLY A 180 -17.01 -8.82 10.11
C GLY A 180 -18.45 -8.81 10.63
N LYS A 181 -19.31 -7.87 10.19
CA LYS A 181 -20.65 -7.67 10.76
C LYS A 181 -21.52 -8.93 10.84
N ASP A 182 -21.40 -9.81 9.84
CA ASP A 182 -22.21 -11.04 9.73
C ASP A 182 -21.61 -12.19 10.57
N TYR A 183 -20.32 -12.12 10.90
CA TYR A 183 -19.63 -13.10 11.77
C TYR A 183 -19.67 -12.70 13.25
N GLU A 184 -19.90 -11.42 13.53
CA GLU A 184 -19.90 -10.82 14.87
C GLU A 184 -21.02 -11.28 15.79
N TRP A 185 -22.04 -11.97 15.27
CA TRP A 185 -23.07 -12.64 16.09
C TRP A 185 -22.44 -13.56 17.17
N PHE A 186 -21.28 -14.15 16.88
CA PHE A 186 -20.57 -15.03 17.82
C PHE A 186 -19.45 -14.35 18.61
N VAL A 187 -18.90 -13.24 18.11
CA VAL A 187 -17.66 -12.62 18.65
C VAL A 187 -17.93 -11.36 19.47
N GLY A 188 -19.15 -10.83 19.43
CA GLY A 188 -19.61 -9.77 20.32
C GLY A 188 -19.24 -8.36 19.86
N ASN A 189 -20.25 -7.63 19.37
CA ASN A 189 -20.39 -6.16 19.42
C ASN A 189 -19.11 -5.37 19.06
N ASN A 190 -18.44 -5.70 17.95
CA ASN A 190 -17.42 -4.81 17.43
C ASN A 190 -18.14 -3.59 16.85
N ARG A 191 -17.81 -2.39 17.34
CA ARG A 191 -18.47 -1.14 16.92
C ARG A 191 -17.58 -0.29 16.03
N GLY A 192 -16.43 -0.81 15.63
CA GLY A 192 -15.48 -0.12 14.77
C GLY A 192 -14.57 -1.11 14.04
N GLY A 193 -14.46 -0.92 12.73
CA GLY A 193 -13.50 -1.59 11.88
C GLY A 193 -12.29 -0.69 11.57
N HIS A 194 -11.15 -1.32 11.32
CA HIS A 194 -9.94 -0.65 10.83
C HIS A 194 -9.26 -1.51 9.76
N GLY A 195 -8.29 -0.89 9.06
CA GLY A 195 -7.42 -1.58 8.11
C GLY A 195 -7.71 -1.26 6.64
N GLY A 196 -8.69 -0.41 6.34
CA GLY A 196 -8.89 0.11 4.99
C GLY A 196 -7.87 1.19 4.65
N ILE A 197 -7.96 1.70 3.43
CA ILE A 197 -6.99 2.66 2.87
C ILE A 197 -7.46 4.11 2.88
N HIS A 198 -8.67 4.37 3.42
CA HIS A 198 -9.19 5.71 3.62
C HIS A 198 -8.29 6.54 4.54
N ARG A 199 -8.31 7.86 4.33
CA ARG A 199 -7.52 8.84 5.09
C ARG A 199 -7.76 8.73 6.59
N ASN A 200 -9.02 8.55 7.00
CA ASN A 200 -9.38 8.44 8.42
C ASN A 200 -8.88 7.16 9.10
N GLN A 201 -8.36 6.19 8.34
CA GLN A 201 -7.78 4.94 8.85
C GLN A 201 -6.26 4.86 8.65
N THR A 202 -5.71 5.60 7.69
CA THR A 202 -4.28 5.59 7.35
C THR A 202 -3.49 6.76 7.95
N VAL A 203 -4.15 7.90 8.22
CA VAL A 203 -3.51 9.09 8.80
C VAL A 203 -3.73 9.12 10.30
N VAL A 204 -2.63 9.08 11.06
CA VAL A 204 -2.64 9.13 12.52
C VAL A 204 -1.72 10.23 13.05
N PRO A 205 -2.09 10.91 14.15
CA PRO A 205 -1.18 11.85 14.80
C PRO A 205 -0.04 11.09 15.49
N ILE A 206 1.18 11.59 15.36
CA ILE A 206 2.36 11.07 16.05
C ILE A 206 2.95 12.18 16.91
N ILE A 207 3.13 11.90 18.21
CA ILE A 207 3.77 12.81 19.16
C ILE A 207 5.02 12.14 19.67
N MET A 208 6.16 12.82 19.55
CA MET A 208 7.44 12.36 20.07
C MET A 208 7.95 13.30 21.16
N SER A 209 8.54 12.72 22.20
CA SER A 209 9.26 13.46 23.24
C SER A 209 10.39 12.60 23.78
N GLY A 210 11.50 13.24 24.16
CA GLY A 210 12.65 12.54 24.72
C GLY A 210 13.97 13.19 24.38
N TRP A 211 15.05 12.59 24.87
CA TRP A 211 16.41 13.03 24.57
C TRP A 211 16.69 12.88 23.06
N GLY A 212 17.31 13.90 22.47
CA GLY A 212 17.61 13.93 21.04
C GLY A 212 16.44 14.34 20.14
N ILE A 213 15.28 14.71 20.71
CA ILE A 213 14.14 15.26 19.98
C ILE A 213 14.06 16.77 20.20
N SER A 214 14.05 17.54 19.11
CA SER A 214 13.90 19.00 19.12
C SER A 214 12.51 19.40 19.65
N PRO A 215 12.41 20.17 20.75
CA PRO A 215 11.13 20.61 21.29
C PRO A 215 10.46 21.64 20.38
N GLY A 216 9.13 21.58 20.27
CA GLY A 216 8.33 22.55 19.51
C GLY A 216 8.43 22.41 17.98
N THR A 217 9.09 21.37 17.48
CA THR A 217 9.10 21.06 16.04
C THR A 217 7.82 20.34 15.62
N SER A 218 7.28 20.74 14.48
CA SER A 218 6.19 20.03 13.79
C SER A 218 6.68 19.50 12.44
N VAL A 219 6.28 18.28 12.11
CA VAL A 219 6.48 17.68 10.79
C VAL A 219 5.11 17.45 10.18
N ASP A 220 4.93 17.95 8.96
CA ASP A 220 3.65 18.01 8.28
C ASP A 220 3.14 16.61 7.88
N VAL A 221 4.03 15.77 7.35
CA VAL A 221 3.72 14.37 7.01
C VAL A 221 4.97 13.49 7.17
N GLY A 222 4.76 12.25 7.58
CA GLY A 222 5.78 11.22 7.67
C GLY A 222 5.14 9.85 7.90
N SER A 223 5.88 8.79 7.58
CA SER A 223 5.43 7.42 7.80
C SER A 223 5.90 6.87 9.15
N THR A 224 5.24 5.81 9.64
CA THR A 224 5.70 5.05 10.81
C THR A 224 7.07 4.40 10.59
N SER A 225 7.44 4.13 9.33
CA SER A 225 8.78 3.67 8.97
C SER A 225 9.84 4.77 9.17
N ASP A 226 9.52 6.01 8.81
CA ASP A 226 10.41 7.18 9.04
C ASP A 226 10.61 7.41 10.54
N LEU A 227 9.56 7.24 11.33
CA LEU A 227 9.63 7.25 12.79
C LEU A 227 10.60 6.18 13.30
N GLY A 228 10.47 4.93 12.82
CA GLY A 228 11.35 3.83 13.19
C GLY A 228 12.82 4.13 12.85
N ALA A 229 13.09 4.62 11.64
CA ALA A 229 14.43 5.03 11.21
C ALA A 229 15.01 6.13 12.10
N THR A 230 14.19 7.13 12.45
CA THR A 230 14.57 8.26 13.30
C THR A 230 14.89 7.85 14.73
N VAL A 231 14.06 7.00 15.34
CA VAL A 231 14.30 6.47 16.70
C VAL A 231 15.60 5.67 16.76
N ARG A 232 15.85 4.81 15.77
CA ARG A 232 17.10 4.05 15.67
C ARG A 232 18.31 4.98 15.53
N HIS A 233 18.19 6.01 14.71
CA HIS A 233 19.24 7.00 14.53
C HIS A 233 19.59 7.70 15.85
N ILE A 234 18.60 8.18 16.59
CA ILE A 234 18.80 8.86 17.88
C ILE A 234 19.41 7.90 18.91
N ALA A 235 19.00 6.63 18.91
CA ALA A 235 19.55 5.60 19.79
C ALA A 235 20.99 5.16 19.44
N GLY A 236 21.58 5.70 18.37
CA GLY A 236 22.92 5.32 17.93
C GLY A 236 23.02 3.90 17.37
N LEU A 237 21.88 3.30 17.00
CA LEU A 237 21.85 1.97 16.40
C LEU A 237 22.30 2.01 14.93
N PRO A 238 22.88 0.92 14.41
CA PRO A 238 23.25 0.85 13.01
C PRO A 238 22.03 1.00 12.12
N GLU A 239 22.24 1.71 11.00
CA GLU A 239 21.28 1.78 9.90
C GLU A 239 21.07 0.38 9.33
N LEU A 240 19.82 -0.02 9.23
CA LEU A 240 19.43 -1.20 8.47
C LEU A 240 19.09 -0.74 7.05
N ASN A 241 19.03 -1.67 6.10
CA ASN A 241 18.30 -1.45 4.84
C ASN A 241 16.81 -1.27 5.20
N GLN A 242 16.44 -0.07 5.63
CA GLN A 242 15.15 0.26 6.21
C GLN A 242 14.33 1.06 5.20
N ALA A 243 13.02 0.81 5.16
CA ALA A 243 12.10 1.47 4.24
C ALA A 243 11.88 2.97 4.54
N GLY A 244 12.21 3.41 5.76
CA GLY A 244 12.00 4.79 6.22
C GLY A 244 13.24 5.68 6.19
N GLN A 245 13.01 6.99 6.13
CA GLN A 245 14.01 8.04 6.15
C GLN A 245 14.12 8.68 7.54
N ILE A 246 15.31 9.20 7.88
CA ILE A 246 15.49 9.96 9.12
C ILE A 246 14.83 11.33 8.98
N ILE A 247 13.95 11.66 9.93
CA ILE A 247 13.26 12.95 10.01
C ILE A 247 14.20 13.94 10.70
N HIS A 248 15.08 14.56 9.92
CA HIS A 248 16.13 15.44 10.46
C HIS A 248 15.58 16.68 11.18
N GLU A 249 14.38 17.12 10.84
CA GLU A 249 13.70 18.28 11.43
C GLU A 249 13.50 18.11 12.95
N ILE A 250 13.21 16.90 13.40
CA ILE A 250 12.94 16.61 14.82
C ILE A 250 14.17 16.11 15.57
N VAL A 251 15.30 15.85 14.91
CA VAL A 251 16.53 15.41 15.58
C VAL A 251 17.25 16.63 16.15
N ASP A 252 17.55 16.61 17.45
CA ASP A 252 18.29 17.67 18.13
C ASP A 252 19.70 17.80 17.54
N LYS A 253 20.12 19.04 17.27
CA LYS A 253 21.44 19.37 16.68
C LYS A 253 22.60 18.85 17.53
N VAL A 254 22.44 18.76 18.84
CA VAL A 254 23.46 18.23 19.75
C VAL A 254 23.76 16.75 19.47
N VAL A 255 22.73 15.97 19.11
CA VAL A 255 22.90 14.55 18.74
C VAL A 255 23.67 14.43 17.43
N ILE A 256 23.39 15.32 16.46
CA ILE A 256 24.07 15.35 15.17
C ILE A 256 25.58 15.61 15.38
N GLU A 257 25.94 16.62 16.15
CA GLU A 257 27.34 17.02 16.37
C GLU A 257 28.17 15.97 17.15
N SER A 258 27.54 15.25 18.10
CA SER A 258 28.20 14.19 18.87
C SER A 258 28.68 13.01 18.00
N LYS A 259 27.93 12.63 16.95
CA LYS A 259 28.33 11.57 16.00
C LYS A 259 29.46 12.00 15.07
N TYR A 260 29.46 13.26 14.60
CA TYR A 260 30.49 13.76 13.68
C TYR A 260 31.83 14.04 14.39
N SER A 261 31.82 14.31 15.70
CA SER A 261 33.05 14.48 16.47
C SER A 261 33.79 13.16 16.72
N HIS A 262 33.09 12.03 16.92
CA HIS A 262 33.70 10.71 17.10
C HIS A 262 34.26 10.08 15.81
N LYS A 263 33.72 10.42 14.63
CA LYS A 263 34.31 9.98 13.35
C LYS A 263 35.62 10.69 12.99
N ARG A 264 35.88 11.90 13.52
CA ARG A 264 37.09 12.67 13.22
C ARG A 264 38.31 12.28 14.05
N SER A 265 38.14 11.64 15.20
CA SER A 265 39.26 11.25 16.09
C SER A 265 39.92 9.92 15.73
N GLY A 266 39.46 9.19 14.70
CA GLY A 266 39.95 7.85 14.33
C GLY A 266 40.85 7.76 13.09
N SER A 267 41.35 8.87 12.53
CA SER A 267 42.10 8.84 11.25
C SER A 267 43.52 9.41 11.29
N ASN A 268 44.14 9.57 12.47
CA ASN A 268 45.55 9.96 12.58
C ASN A 268 46.27 9.15 13.65
N SER A 269 46.66 7.91 13.31
CA SER A 269 47.80 7.24 13.94
C SER A 269 48.29 6.10 13.05
N GLU A 270 49.04 6.45 12.01
CA GLU A 270 50.16 5.66 11.47
C GLU A 270 51.43 6.51 11.57
#